data_AF-A0A7S2KQM4-F1
#
_entry.id   AF-A0A7S2KQM4-F1
#
_cell.length_a   1.000
_cell.length_b   1.000
_cell.length_c   1.000
_cell.angle_alpha   90.00
_cell.angle_beta   90.00
_cell.angle_gamma   90.00
#
_symmetry.space_group_name_H-M   'P 1'
#
loop_
_entity.id
_entity.type
_entity.pdbx_description
1 polymer ?
#
loop_
_entity_poly.entity_id
_entity_poly.type
_entity_poly.pdbx_seq_one_letter_code
_entity_poly.pdbx_strand_id
1 'polypeptide(L)'
;SAGSVARTLSRASSNLTEAGEIEVASGSADFQIVDADGNAIDIESLIQAFEDSREELDGVQEMLDEANERERALRQELQQLREGPQATELPARLPGFGVGGLDVLDNILMLTDSGQVLQHMHYPDGIETVYSFFAGRVGKYEEVCFFGLQYFLKRYLVGQVVTAEKINAADRCFSEHLQCQHGGKDLQSFNRQGWEYILKEHGGCLPVAIKSVPEGTALHADNVLFTVENTDPKCFWLTGYLESLLSQVWYVTAMCTHTRELKKVITKYLRETGCQSALDRDDHLCKVHDLGFRTAASVETGALGGLGHLVNFRRTEAVSSLILAREFYGSESAGCCLPASDRNAIATWGPGHEADAFRSILAKHPKGCVAFYANEDGIFHNMLETVSGEPLRSCIEERDGTVIVRPGGDDFPAAIVQVLEALEAKFGAWKTGTGHRLLPTCVRVMQGDGTDADALERVLSSLKNAGWAADNLVFSSGGGRRWGLGDQFDSTWAFSCSHMRVAGRDRDLVADPLPGAPACQAPRSGRLTLEREGGLWTTVAEGRGDPAKDQLCEVFRNGRLLIDHDFADVRKRADGLEVVCGSGAATRSKRGRAPG
;
A
#
# COMPACT_ATOMS: atom_id res chain seq x y z
N SER A 1 28.29 -17.63 29.75
CA SER A 1 28.30 -17.69 31.23
C SER A 1 29.19 -18.81 31.77
N ALA A 2 29.28 -19.99 31.13
CA ALA A 2 30.11 -21.13 31.61
C ALA A 2 31.63 -20.86 31.77
N GLY A 3 32.24 -20.08 30.86
CA GLY A 3 33.68 -19.72 30.96
C GLY A 3 34.05 -18.79 32.12
N SER A 4 33.06 -18.24 32.84
CA SER A 4 33.26 -17.49 34.08
C SER A 4 33.39 -18.43 35.28
N VAL A 5 32.63 -19.53 35.30
CA VAL A 5 32.58 -20.48 36.41
C VAL A 5 33.85 -21.34 36.45
N ALA A 6 34.34 -21.79 35.29
CA ALA A 6 35.59 -22.54 35.19
C ALA A 6 36.82 -21.76 35.70
N ARG A 7 36.84 -20.43 35.50
CA ARG A 7 37.92 -19.56 36.01
C ARG A 7 37.87 -19.36 37.52
N THR A 8 36.68 -19.37 38.11
CA THR A 8 36.50 -19.27 39.57
C THR A 8 36.92 -20.57 40.26
N LEU A 9 36.61 -21.73 39.69
CA LEU A 9 37.00 -23.04 40.23
C LEU A 9 38.50 -23.31 40.14
N SER A 10 39.15 -22.89 39.04
CA SER A 10 40.63 -23.00 38.89
C SER A 10 41.39 -22.14 39.92
N ARG A 11 40.83 -20.99 40.31
CA ARG A 11 41.38 -20.14 41.39
C ARG A 11 41.18 -20.73 42.79
N ALA A 12 40.07 -21.44 43.02
CA ALA A 12 39.83 -22.12 44.30
C ALA A 12 40.76 -23.33 44.50
N SER A 13 41.06 -24.08 43.43
CA SER A 13 41.99 -25.22 43.46
C SER A 13 43.45 -24.82 43.69
N SER A 14 43.89 -23.67 43.20
CA SER A 14 45.25 -23.17 43.42
C SER A 14 45.48 -22.68 44.85
N ASN A 15 44.44 -22.21 45.55
CA ASN A 15 44.55 -21.79 46.96
C ASN A 15 44.67 -22.97 47.95
N LEU A 16 44.39 -24.21 47.53
CA LEU A 16 44.48 -25.41 48.37
C LEU A 16 45.86 -26.09 48.33
N THR A 17 46.78 -25.64 47.48
CA THR A 17 48.11 -26.26 47.32
C THR A 17 49.22 -25.61 48.16
N GLU A 18 48.92 -24.54 48.90
CA GLU A 18 49.83 -23.92 49.87
C GLU A 18 49.30 -24.07 51.30
N ALA A 19 49.42 -25.27 51.87
CA ALA A 19 49.36 -25.46 53.31
C ALA A 19 50.48 -26.42 53.72
N GLY A 20 51.40 -25.92 54.53
CA GLY A 20 52.66 -26.56 54.88
C GLY A 20 52.53 -27.90 55.61
N GLU A 21 53.66 -28.60 55.63
CA GLU A 21 53.92 -29.89 56.26
C GLU A 21 53.21 -30.06 57.63
N ILE A 22 52.37 -31.09 57.74
CA ILE A 22 51.80 -31.52 59.02
C ILE A 22 52.75 -32.56 59.62
N GLU A 23 53.52 -32.18 60.65
CA GLU A 23 54.27 -33.12 61.48
C GLU A 23 53.31 -33.92 62.37
N VAL A 24 53.43 -35.26 62.36
CA VAL A 24 52.60 -36.16 63.18
C VAL A 24 53.41 -36.67 64.37
N ALA A 25 53.04 -36.25 65.58
CA ALA A 25 53.51 -36.87 66.82
C ALA A 25 52.63 -38.09 67.16
N SER A 26 53.26 -39.24 67.39
CA SER A 26 52.59 -40.52 67.61
C SER A 26 51.93 -40.61 69.00
N GLY A 27 50.60 -40.79 69.02
CA GLY A 27 49.93 -41.45 70.16
C GLY A 27 48.58 -40.90 70.61
N SER A 28 47.51 -41.03 69.82
CA SER A 28 46.16 -41.44 70.28
C SER A 28 45.25 -41.72 69.08
N ALA A 29 44.35 -42.68 69.21
CA ALA A 29 43.27 -42.92 68.25
C ALA A 29 42.23 -41.78 68.34
N ASP A 30 41.61 -41.44 67.22
CA ASP A 30 40.58 -40.42 66.99
C ASP A 30 41.10 -39.00 66.65
N PHE A 31 41.30 -38.74 65.35
CA PHE A 31 41.54 -37.41 64.79
C PHE A 31 40.22 -36.80 64.31
N GLN A 32 39.97 -35.53 64.63
CA GLN A 32 38.82 -34.76 64.17
C GLN A 32 39.32 -33.54 63.39
N ILE A 33 38.91 -33.39 62.12
CA ILE A 33 39.28 -32.23 61.30
C ILE A 33 38.36 -31.07 61.69
N VAL A 34 38.94 -29.92 62.02
CA VAL A 34 38.22 -28.71 62.44
C VAL A 34 38.51 -27.56 61.48
N ASP A 35 37.56 -26.63 61.33
CA ASP A 35 37.75 -25.40 60.55
C ASP A 35 38.65 -24.39 61.28
N ALA A 36 38.90 -23.23 60.64
CA ALA A 36 39.75 -22.17 61.19
C ALA A 36 39.21 -21.56 62.51
N ASP A 37 37.92 -21.80 62.82
CA ASP A 37 37.25 -21.34 64.04
C ASP A 37 37.10 -22.47 65.08
N GLY A 38 37.62 -23.67 64.79
CA GLY A 38 37.67 -24.81 65.70
C GLY A 38 36.42 -25.71 65.69
N ASN A 39 35.51 -25.55 64.72
CA ASN A 39 34.32 -26.40 64.61
C ASN A 39 34.64 -27.69 63.85
N ALA A 40 34.12 -28.82 64.32
CA ALA A 40 34.30 -30.10 63.64
C ALA A 40 33.69 -30.09 62.24
N ILE A 41 34.51 -30.38 61.23
CA ILE A 41 34.09 -30.52 59.86
C ILE A 41 33.58 -31.95 59.67
N ASP A 42 32.30 -32.08 59.36
CA ASP A 42 31.70 -33.36 58.98
C ASP A 42 32.13 -33.72 57.55
N ILE A 43 33.19 -34.52 57.45
CA ILE A 43 33.81 -34.93 56.19
C ILE A 43 32.85 -35.77 55.36
N GLU A 44 32.00 -36.60 55.96
CA GLU A 44 31.06 -37.46 55.22
C GLU A 44 30.00 -36.60 54.50
N SER A 45 29.44 -35.61 55.18
CA SER A 45 28.51 -34.65 54.57
C SER A 45 29.17 -33.82 53.45
N LEU A 46 30.45 -33.48 53.60
CA LEU A 46 31.21 -32.73 52.60
C LEU A 46 31.53 -33.57 51.37
N ILE A 47 31.86 -34.85 51.55
CA ILE A 47 32.03 -35.81 50.45
C ILE A 47 30.71 -35.99 49.71
N GLN A 48 29.59 -36.18 50.43
CA GLN A 48 28.27 -36.33 49.81
C GLN A 48 27.89 -35.08 49.00
N ALA A 49 28.08 -33.88 49.54
CA ALA A 49 27.82 -32.64 48.81
C ALA A 49 28.69 -32.50 47.54
N PHE A 50 29.91 -33.03 47.57
CA PHE A 50 30.81 -33.05 46.40
C PHE A 50 30.36 -34.07 45.36
N GLU A 51 29.85 -35.23 45.79
CA GLU A 51 29.28 -36.26 44.91
C GLU A 51 27.98 -35.76 44.25
N ASP A 52 27.07 -35.16 45.02
CA ASP A 52 25.83 -34.56 44.52
C ASP A 52 26.11 -33.45 43.49
N SER A 53 27.10 -32.58 43.78
CA SER A 53 27.55 -31.54 42.85
C SER A 53 28.18 -32.12 41.58
N ARG A 54 28.78 -33.30 41.66
CA ARG A 54 29.37 -34.01 40.51
C ARG A 54 28.27 -34.59 39.63
N GLU A 55 27.22 -35.17 40.20
CA GLU A 55 26.05 -35.62 39.46
C GLU A 55 25.32 -34.46 38.76
N GLU A 56 25.16 -33.31 39.42
CA GLU A 56 24.61 -32.10 38.77
C GLU A 56 25.49 -31.61 37.61
N LEU A 57 26.81 -31.63 37.78
CA LEU A 57 27.76 -31.27 36.71
C LEU A 57 27.71 -32.25 35.54
N ASP A 58 27.61 -33.55 35.82
CA ASP A 58 27.47 -34.59 34.79
C ASP A 58 26.15 -34.41 34.02
N GLY A 59 25.04 -34.09 34.70
CA GLY A 59 23.76 -33.79 34.06
C GLY A 59 23.77 -32.51 33.21
N VAL A 60 24.46 -31.46 33.66
CA VAL A 60 24.64 -30.23 32.86
C VAL A 60 25.54 -30.47 31.65
N GLN A 61 26.56 -31.33 31.78
CA GLN A 61 27.43 -31.72 30.68
C GLN A 61 26.65 -32.52 29.62
N GLU A 62 25.76 -33.43 30.05
CA GLU A 62 24.89 -34.20 29.16
C GLU A 62 23.91 -33.27 28.40
N MET A 63 23.28 -32.31 29.10
CA MET A 63 22.44 -31.28 28.45
C MET A 63 23.21 -30.41 27.46
N LEU A 64 24.48 -30.09 27.75
CA LEU A 64 25.34 -29.32 26.85
C LEU A 64 25.70 -30.13 25.60
N ASP A 65 25.93 -31.44 25.75
CA ASP A 65 26.22 -32.34 24.63
C ASP A 65 24.97 -32.53 23.75
N GLU A 66 23.78 -32.69 24.32
CA GLU A 66 22.51 -32.70 23.58
C GLU A 66 22.28 -31.38 22.82
N ALA A 67 22.54 -30.24 23.45
CA ALA A 67 22.42 -28.93 22.81
C ALA A 67 23.41 -28.77 21.63
N ASN A 68 24.65 -29.25 21.79
CA ASN A 68 25.67 -29.22 20.75
C ASN A 68 25.34 -30.17 19.58
N GLU A 69 24.74 -31.32 19.85
CA GLU A 69 24.23 -32.22 18.80
C GLU A 69 23.06 -31.59 18.05
N ARG A 70 22.13 -30.96 18.77
CA ARG A 70 21.00 -30.25 18.17
C ARG A 70 21.45 -29.06 17.33
N GLU A 71 22.46 -28.32 17.78
CA GLU A 71 23.08 -27.25 16.98
C GLU A 71 23.77 -27.82 15.72
N ARG A 72 24.48 -28.94 15.82
CA ARG A 72 25.09 -29.62 14.66
C ARG A 72 24.04 -30.09 13.66
N ALA A 73 22.94 -30.67 14.13
CA ALA A 73 21.81 -31.08 13.30
C ALA A 73 21.19 -29.88 12.58
N LEU A 74 20.92 -28.79 13.30
CA LEU A 74 20.40 -27.55 12.72
C LEU A 74 21.37 -26.92 11.72
N ARG A 75 22.69 -26.98 11.96
CA ARG A 75 23.70 -26.50 11.00
C ARG A 75 23.74 -27.36 9.74
N GLN A 76 23.59 -28.68 9.85
CA GLN A 76 23.47 -29.57 8.70
C GLN A 76 22.17 -29.32 7.92
N GLU A 77 21.05 -29.13 8.61
CA GLU A 77 19.76 -28.79 8.00
C GLU A 77 19.83 -27.42 7.30
N LEU A 78 20.47 -26.43 7.92
CA LEU A 78 20.72 -25.11 7.32
C LEU A 78 21.68 -25.19 6.13
N GLN A 79 22.64 -26.13 6.15
CA GLN A 79 23.52 -26.39 5.03
C GLN A 79 22.81 -27.11 3.88
N GLN A 80 21.92 -28.07 4.15
CA GLN A 80 21.04 -28.69 3.15
C GLN A 80 20.04 -27.68 2.55
N LEU A 81 19.55 -26.72 3.33
CA LEU A 81 18.73 -25.62 2.84
C LEU A 81 19.52 -24.60 2.00
N ARG A 82 20.82 -24.41 2.29
CA ARG A 82 21.73 -23.54 1.51
C ARG A 82 22.22 -24.20 0.22
N GLU A 83 22.47 -25.51 0.28
CA GLU A 83 22.77 -26.39 -0.84
C GLU A 83 21.49 -26.91 -1.48
N GLY A 84 20.39 -26.14 -1.38
CA GLY A 84 19.05 -26.49 -1.87
C GLY A 84 19.11 -27.19 -3.23
N PRO A 85 18.12 -28.04 -3.53
CA PRO A 85 18.19 -29.03 -4.60
C PRO A 85 18.90 -28.47 -5.83
N GLN A 86 19.93 -29.19 -6.35
CA GLN A 86 20.33 -29.03 -7.75
C GLN A 86 19.03 -28.86 -8.51
N ALA A 87 18.87 -27.73 -9.18
CA ALA A 87 17.62 -27.29 -9.79
C ALA A 87 17.07 -28.39 -10.72
N THR A 88 16.39 -29.39 -10.15
CA THR A 88 15.12 -29.83 -10.65
C THR A 88 14.31 -28.56 -10.66
N GLU A 89 14.17 -28.04 -11.88
CA GLU A 89 13.25 -26.97 -12.20
C GLU A 89 12.09 -27.07 -11.22
N LEU A 90 11.87 -26.00 -10.44
CA LEU A 90 10.54 -25.74 -9.92
C LEU A 90 9.59 -26.16 -11.03
N PRO A 91 8.54 -26.99 -10.79
CA PRO A 91 7.54 -27.18 -11.81
C PRO A 91 7.22 -25.77 -12.27
N ALA A 92 7.53 -25.50 -13.54
CA ALA A 92 7.46 -24.15 -14.10
C ALA A 92 6.19 -23.54 -13.55
N ARG A 93 6.28 -22.35 -12.92
CA ARG A 93 5.13 -21.56 -12.45
C ARG A 93 3.92 -22.05 -13.21
N LEU A 94 2.93 -22.67 -12.53
CA LEU A 94 1.67 -23.16 -13.16
C LEU A 94 1.49 -22.40 -14.46
N PRO A 95 1.72 -23.03 -15.64
CA PRO A 95 2.06 -22.32 -16.88
C PRO A 95 1.20 -21.08 -16.95
N GLY A 96 1.83 -19.92 -16.71
CA GLY A 96 1.12 -18.71 -16.30
C GLY A 96 -0.07 -18.56 -17.21
N PHE A 97 -1.30 -18.69 -16.68
CA PHE A 97 -2.54 -18.97 -17.41
C PHE A 97 -2.42 -18.57 -18.89
N GLY A 98 -1.90 -19.47 -19.73
CA GLY A 98 -1.33 -18.99 -20.98
C GLY A 98 -0.60 -19.96 -21.87
N VAL A 99 -0.83 -19.75 -23.16
CA VAL A 99 -0.19 -20.48 -24.26
C VAL A 99 1.30 -20.11 -24.29
N GLY A 100 2.17 -20.99 -23.79
CA GLY A 100 3.63 -20.93 -24.02
C GLY A 100 4.48 -20.19 -22.99
N GLY A 101 4.06 -20.08 -21.72
CA GLY A 101 4.90 -19.52 -20.65
C GLY A 101 5.02 -17.99 -20.63
N LEU A 102 4.27 -17.31 -21.49
CA LEU A 102 3.99 -15.87 -21.38
C LEU A 102 2.88 -15.65 -20.35
N ASP A 103 3.06 -14.67 -19.46
CA ASP A 103 1.94 -14.10 -18.72
C ASP A 103 0.97 -13.48 -19.74
N VAL A 104 -0.23 -14.03 -19.88
CA VAL A 104 -1.17 -13.61 -20.93
C VAL A 104 -1.73 -12.22 -20.66
N LEU A 105 -1.75 -11.81 -19.39
CA LEU A 105 -2.08 -10.45 -19.00
C LEU A 105 -0.89 -9.48 -19.20
N ASP A 106 0.24 -9.98 -19.70
CA ASP A 106 1.41 -9.20 -20.13
C ASP A 106 1.54 -9.10 -21.66
N ASN A 107 0.49 -9.38 -22.44
CA ASN A 107 0.50 -9.16 -23.89
C ASN A 107 -0.33 -7.95 -24.29
N ILE A 108 0.31 -6.79 -24.53
CA ILE A 108 -0.40 -5.54 -24.87
C ILE A 108 -1.30 -5.65 -26.11
N LEU A 109 -0.97 -6.55 -27.05
CA LEU A 109 -1.81 -6.84 -28.22
C LEU A 109 -3.15 -7.48 -27.84
N MET A 110 -3.31 -7.95 -26.60
CA MET A 110 -4.52 -8.60 -26.10
C MET A 110 -5.20 -7.77 -24.99
N LEU A 111 -4.65 -6.61 -24.63
CA LEU A 111 -5.20 -5.70 -23.62
C LEU A 111 -6.07 -4.61 -24.27
N THR A 112 -6.98 -5.02 -25.13
CA THR A 112 -7.89 -4.12 -25.87
C THR A 112 -9.26 -4.77 -26.08
N ASP A 113 -10.28 -3.94 -26.29
CA ASP A 113 -11.60 -4.43 -26.67
C ASP A 113 -11.59 -4.97 -28.11
N SER A 114 -12.35 -6.05 -28.36
CA SER A 114 -12.36 -6.72 -29.67
C SER A 114 -12.77 -5.79 -30.82
N GLY A 115 -13.59 -4.76 -30.57
CA GLY A 115 -13.92 -3.73 -31.54
C GLY A 115 -12.72 -2.91 -32.00
N GLN A 116 -11.77 -2.60 -31.10
CA GLN A 116 -10.55 -1.83 -31.40
C GLN A 116 -9.60 -2.62 -32.31
N VAL A 117 -9.62 -3.96 -32.23
CA VAL A 117 -8.85 -4.84 -33.12
C VAL A 117 -9.22 -4.63 -34.58
N LEU A 118 -10.51 -4.43 -34.85
CA LEU A 118 -11.06 -4.23 -36.20
C LEU A 118 -10.97 -2.78 -36.69
N GLN A 119 -10.86 -1.80 -35.77
CA GLN A 119 -10.94 -0.38 -36.10
C GLN A 119 -9.92 0.10 -37.13
N HIS A 120 -8.76 -0.55 -37.24
CA HIS A 120 -7.75 -0.19 -38.24
C HIS A 120 -8.29 -0.18 -39.69
N MET A 121 -9.35 -0.96 -39.97
CA MET A 121 -10.02 -1.01 -41.27
C MET A 121 -11.10 0.07 -41.46
N HIS A 122 -11.52 0.75 -40.39
CA HIS A 122 -12.62 1.71 -40.42
C HIS A 122 -12.16 3.15 -40.67
N TYR A 123 -10.87 3.43 -40.49
CA TYR A 123 -10.32 4.76 -40.70
C TYR A 123 -10.31 5.14 -42.20
N PRO A 124 -10.47 6.42 -42.53
CA PRO A 124 -10.44 6.88 -43.93
C PRO A 124 -9.06 6.65 -44.55
N ASP A 125 -9.05 6.36 -45.85
CA ASP A 125 -7.82 6.26 -46.63
C ASP A 125 -6.96 7.53 -46.50
N GLY A 126 -5.64 7.32 -46.39
CA GLY A 126 -4.67 8.40 -46.25
C GLY A 126 -4.63 9.05 -44.86
N ILE A 127 -5.20 8.42 -43.84
CA ILE A 127 -5.02 8.85 -42.46
C ILE A 127 -3.54 8.77 -42.04
N GLU A 128 -3.09 9.82 -41.35
CA GLU A 128 -1.69 9.98 -40.91
C GLU A 128 -1.62 10.05 -39.39
N THR A 129 -2.43 10.89 -38.75
CA THR A 129 -2.42 11.03 -37.29
C THR A 129 -3.81 10.96 -36.71
N VAL A 130 -3.92 10.31 -35.56
CA VAL A 130 -5.11 10.23 -34.69
C VAL A 130 -4.69 10.80 -33.35
N TYR A 131 -5.38 11.85 -32.92
CA TYR A 131 -5.18 12.53 -31.65
C TYR A 131 -6.41 12.35 -30.77
N SER A 132 -6.19 11.74 -29.61
CA SER A 132 -7.22 11.47 -28.61
C SER A 132 -6.86 12.10 -27.28
N PHE A 133 -7.87 12.33 -26.45
CA PHE A 133 -7.70 12.83 -25.09
C PHE A 133 -8.45 11.97 -24.09
N PHE A 134 -8.00 12.01 -22.84
CA PHE A 134 -8.69 11.47 -21.69
C PHE A 134 -9.07 12.60 -20.74
N ALA A 135 -10.35 12.67 -20.39
CA ALA A 135 -10.88 13.64 -19.45
C ALA A 135 -11.97 12.99 -18.58
N GLY A 136 -12.19 13.58 -17.40
CA GLY A 136 -13.38 13.31 -16.63
C GLY A 136 -14.60 14.10 -17.14
N ARG A 137 -15.69 13.90 -16.43
CA ARG A 137 -16.95 14.64 -16.49
C ARG A 137 -17.32 14.89 -15.05
N VAL A 138 -18.09 15.94 -14.80
CA VAL A 138 -18.54 16.26 -13.45
C VAL A 138 -19.41 15.12 -12.93
N GLY A 139 -18.93 14.44 -11.89
CA GLY A 139 -19.58 13.34 -11.20
C GLY A 139 -20.00 13.74 -9.79
N LYS A 140 -19.75 12.88 -8.80
CA LYS A 140 -19.98 13.20 -7.37
C LYS A 140 -19.15 14.41 -6.89
N TYR A 141 -17.95 14.58 -7.44
CA TYR A 141 -17.03 15.65 -7.05
C TYR A 141 -16.73 16.58 -8.24
N GLU A 142 -16.64 17.88 -7.97
CA GLU A 142 -16.29 18.90 -8.96
C GLU A 142 -14.82 18.85 -9.35
N GLU A 143 -13.94 18.52 -8.40
CA GLU A 143 -12.50 18.36 -8.63
C GLU A 143 -12.11 16.88 -8.74
N VAL A 144 -11.14 16.59 -9.59
CA VAL A 144 -10.42 15.31 -9.66
C VAL A 144 -8.94 15.52 -9.36
N CYS A 145 -8.34 14.57 -8.64
CA CYS A 145 -6.91 14.54 -8.36
C CYS A 145 -6.26 13.49 -9.28
N PHE A 146 -5.63 13.94 -10.37
CA PHE A 146 -5.08 13.06 -11.40
C PHE A 146 -3.89 12.25 -10.88
N PHE A 147 -3.96 10.93 -10.96
CA PHE A 147 -2.90 10.05 -10.48
C PHE A 147 -3.01 8.64 -11.10
N GLY A 148 -1.86 8.01 -11.38
CA GLY A 148 -1.77 6.61 -11.79
C GLY A 148 -1.30 6.35 -13.23
N LEU A 149 -1.21 7.36 -14.10
CA LEU A 149 -0.80 7.17 -15.51
C LEU A 149 0.59 6.53 -15.62
N GLN A 150 1.56 6.98 -14.83
CA GLN A 150 2.94 6.50 -14.80
C GLN A 150 3.04 5.01 -14.51
N TYR A 151 2.14 4.45 -13.68
CA TYR A 151 2.04 3.00 -13.50
C TYR A 151 1.80 2.31 -14.84
N PHE A 152 0.76 2.71 -15.58
CA PHE A 152 0.42 2.11 -16.86
C PHE A 152 1.52 2.31 -17.91
N LEU A 153 2.14 3.50 -17.94
CA LEU A 153 3.26 3.78 -18.84
C LEU A 153 4.43 2.81 -18.59
N LYS A 154 4.93 2.74 -17.35
CA LYS A 154 6.07 1.90 -16.97
C LYS A 154 5.76 0.40 -17.10
N ARG A 155 4.54 -0.01 -16.72
CA ARG A 155 4.15 -1.43 -16.71
C ARG A 155 3.91 -1.99 -18.11
N TYR A 156 3.32 -1.20 -19.01
CA TYR A 156 2.79 -1.73 -20.28
C TYR A 156 3.34 -1.08 -21.55
N LEU A 157 3.88 0.14 -21.49
CA LEU A 157 4.24 0.90 -22.70
C LEU A 157 5.76 1.13 -22.85
N VAL A 158 6.52 1.18 -21.76
CA VAL A 158 7.96 1.46 -21.78
C VAL A 158 8.75 0.24 -22.29
N GLY A 159 9.70 0.50 -23.19
CA GLY A 159 10.60 -0.51 -23.74
C GLY A 159 10.00 -1.32 -24.89
N GLN A 160 10.56 -2.52 -25.09
CA GLN A 160 10.10 -3.46 -26.11
C GLN A 160 8.90 -4.24 -25.58
N VAL A 161 7.70 -3.81 -25.96
CA VAL A 161 6.44 -4.40 -25.50
C VAL A 161 5.78 -5.29 -26.56
N VAL A 162 6.24 -5.18 -27.81
CA VAL A 162 5.85 -6.03 -28.95
C VAL A 162 7.00 -6.99 -29.28
N THR A 163 6.69 -8.28 -29.37
CA THR A 163 7.63 -9.33 -29.80
C THR A 163 6.96 -10.27 -30.80
N ALA A 164 7.75 -11.09 -31.50
CA ALA A 164 7.22 -12.07 -32.44
C ALA A 164 6.31 -13.09 -31.74
N GLU A 165 6.66 -13.49 -30.51
CA GLU A 165 5.88 -14.41 -29.69
C GLU A 165 4.53 -13.79 -29.30
N LYS A 166 4.52 -12.52 -28.88
CA LYS A 166 3.29 -11.78 -28.53
C LYS A 166 2.38 -11.59 -29.75
N ILE A 167 2.95 -11.32 -30.93
CA ILE A 167 2.22 -11.23 -32.20
C ILE A 167 1.58 -12.58 -32.55
N ASN A 168 2.36 -13.66 -32.52
CA ASN A 168 1.86 -15.00 -32.83
C ASN A 168 0.77 -15.46 -31.84
N ALA A 169 0.90 -15.11 -30.56
CA ALA A 169 -0.11 -15.41 -29.55
C ALA A 169 -1.41 -14.63 -29.79
N ALA A 170 -1.33 -13.33 -30.06
CA ALA A 170 -2.48 -12.48 -30.35
C ALA A 170 -3.19 -12.91 -31.65
N ASP A 171 -2.43 -13.19 -32.71
CA ASP A 171 -2.97 -13.63 -34.01
C ASP A 171 -3.77 -14.92 -33.87
N ARG A 172 -3.26 -15.90 -33.11
CA ARG A 172 -4.01 -17.13 -32.79
C ARG A 172 -5.28 -16.84 -32.00
N CYS A 173 -5.17 -16.06 -30.92
CA CYS A 173 -6.30 -15.75 -30.06
C CYS A 173 -7.43 -15.03 -30.81
N PHE A 174 -7.11 -14.00 -31.59
CA PHE A 174 -8.11 -13.25 -32.35
C PHE A 174 -8.65 -14.04 -33.53
N SER A 175 -7.83 -14.87 -34.18
CA SER A 175 -8.32 -15.77 -35.21
C SER A 175 -9.44 -16.66 -34.65
N GLU A 176 -9.25 -17.27 -33.48
CA GLU A 176 -10.27 -18.11 -32.84
C GLU A 176 -11.47 -17.27 -32.33
N HIS A 177 -11.24 -16.14 -31.67
CA HIS A 177 -12.29 -15.31 -31.08
C HIS A 177 -13.23 -14.69 -32.14
N LEU A 178 -12.68 -14.24 -33.26
CA LEU A 178 -13.41 -13.51 -34.30
C LEU A 178 -14.00 -14.45 -35.39
N GLN A 179 -13.78 -15.77 -35.27
CA GLN A 179 -14.35 -16.79 -36.16
C GLN A 179 -15.85 -17.07 -35.92
N CYS A 180 -16.47 -16.56 -34.86
CA CYS A 180 -17.87 -16.87 -34.54
C CYS A 180 -18.92 -16.09 -35.37
N GLN A 181 -19.66 -16.86 -36.19
CA GLN A 181 -21.06 -16.65 -36.64
C GLN A 181 -21.44 -15.50 -37.60
N HIS A 182 -20.52 -14.92 -38.38
CA HIS A 182 -20.90 -14.01 -39.48
C HIS A 182 -20.67 -14.58 -40.89
N GLY A 183 -21.01 -15.87 -41.09
CA GLY A 183 -21.43 -16.40 -42.40
C GLY A 183 -20.56 -16.17 -43.64
N GLY A 184 -19.27 -15.85 -43.48
CA GLY A 184 -18.37 -15.54 -44.58
C GLY A 184 -16.95 -15.96 -44.25
N LYS A 185 -16.32 -16.68 -45.18
CA LYS A 185 -14.87 -16.95 -45.15
C LYS A 185 -14.11 -15.62 -45.13
N ASP A 186 -13.02 -15.57 -44.37
CA ASP A 186 -11.97 -14.54 -44.42
C ASP A 186 -12.23 -13.17 -43.76
N LEU A 187 -12.71 -13.15 -42.51
CA LEU A 187 -12.41 -12.02 -41.62
C LEU A 187 -10.96 -12.15 -41.12
N GLN A 188 -9.98 -11.84 -41.98
CA GLN A 188 -8.63 -11.50 -41.51
C GLN A 188 -8.74 -10.20 -40.70
N SER A 189 -8.92 -10.37 -39.40
CA SER A 189 -9.47 -9.36 -38.51
C SER A 189 -8.43 -8.71 -37.60
N PHE A 190 -7.27 -9.36 -37.43
CA PHE A 190 -6.16 -8.84 -36.63
C PHE A 190 -5.11 -8.16 -37.54
N ASN A 191 -4.70 -6.93 -37.18
CA ASN A 191 -3.70 -6.17 -37.93
C ASN A 191 -2.26 -6.67 -37.69
N ARG A 192 -1.99 -7.92 -38.07
CA ARG A 192 -0.69 -8.56 -37.89
C ARG A 192 0.45 -7.77 -38.54
N GLN A 193 0.23 -7.27 -39.76
CA GLN A 193 1.22 -6.49 -40.50
C GLN A 193 1.58 -5.18 -39.79
N GLY A 194 0.60 -4.49 -39.21
CA GLY A 194 0.85 -3.27 -38.40
C GLY A 194 1.72 -3.55 -37.18
N TRP A 195 1.49 -4.67 -36.49
CA TRP A 195 2.30 -5.07 -35.33
C TRP A 195 3.70 -5.53 -35.72
N GLU A 196 3.84 -6.30 -36.82
CA GLU A 196 5.15 -6.69 -37.37
C GLU A 196 5.96 -5.47 -37.83
N TYR A 197 5.28 -4.45 -38.37
CA TYR A 197 5.90 -3.16 -38.69
C TYR A 197 6.45 -2.45 -37.44
N ILE A 198 5.68 -2.39 -36.34
CA ILE A 198 6.16 -1.82 -35.05
C ILE A 198 7.37 -2.60 -34.54
N LEU A 199 7.33 -3.94 -34.60
CA LEU A 199 8.46 -4.77 -34.18
C LEU A 199 9.72 -4.47 -35.00
N LYS A 200 9.58 -4.36 -36.32
CA LYS A 200 10.71 -4.21 -37.24
C LYS A 200 11.28 -2.79 -37.25
N GLU A 201 10.44 -1.77 -37.40
CA GLU A 201 10.90 -0.39 -37.63
C GLU A 201 11.07 0.40 -36.32
N HIS A 202 10.34 0.03 -35.26
CA HIS A 202 10.43 0.68 -33.94
C HIS A 202 11.05 -0.22 -32.87
N GLY A 203 11.61 -1.37 -33.24
CA GLY A 203 12.21 -2.32 -32.30
C GLY A 203 11.22 -2.88 -31.27
N GLY A 204 9.92 -2.89 -31.61
CA GLY A 204 8.84 -3.30 -30.72
C GLY A 204 8.46 -2.27 -29.64
N CYS A 205 8.99 -1.04 -29.74
CA CYS A 205 8.56 0.11 -28.95
C CYS A 205 7.35 0.79 -29.61
N LEU A 206 6.38 1.25 -28.84
CA LEU A 206 5.16 1.86 -29.39
C LEU A 206 5.41 3.30 -29.88
N PRO A 207 5.17 3.63 -31.16
CA PRO A 207 5.36 4.97 -31.71
C PRO A 207 4.18 5.89 -31.40
N VAL A 208 4.02 6.23 -30.12
CA VAL A 208 3.03 7.21 -29.62
C VAL A 208 3.70 8.23 -28.72
N ALA A 209 3.12 9.42 -28.68
CA ALA A 209 3.44 10.48 -27.74
C ALA A 209 2.27 10.69 -26.78
N ILE A 210 2.55 10.78 -25.48
CA ILE A 210 1.55 11.05 -24.45
C ILE A 210 1.96 12.31 -23.70
N LYS A 211 1.05 13.27 -23.63
CA LYS A 211 1.17 14.44 -22.75
C LYS A 211 0.17 14.33 -21.62
N SER A 212 0.53 14.75 -20.42
CA SER A 212 -0.39 14.77 -19.28
C SER A 212 -0.18 15.98 -18.38
N VAL A 213 -1.23 16.33 -17.64
CA VAL A 213 -1.07 17.17 -16.43
C VAL A 213 -0.17 16.43 -15.44
N PRO A 214 0.68 17.11 -14.66
CA PRO A 214 1.53 16.45 -13.68
C PRO A 214 0.71 15.64 -12.66
N GLU A 215 1.12 14.40 -12.37
CA GLU A 215 0.40 13.57 -11.39
C GLU A 215 0.41 14.19 -9.98
N GLY A 216 -0.72 14.09 -9.29
CA GLY A 216 -1.05 14.76 -8.04
C GLY A 216 -1.79 16.09 -8.22
N THR A 217 -1.93 16.60 -9.45
CA THR A 217 -2.66 17.86 -9.69
C THR A 217 -4.15 17.67 -9.45
N ALA A 218 -4.73 18.55 -8.64
CA ALA A 218 -6.18 18.68 -8.48
C ALA A 218 -6.72 19.77 -9.42
N LEU A 219 -7.71 19.42 -10.22
CA LEU A 219 -8.36 20.33 -11.17
C LEU A 219 -9.82 19.95 -11.37
N HIS A 220 -10.61 20.86 -11.95
CA HIS A 220 -12.02 20.60 -12.22
C HIS A 220 -12.20 19.43 -13.20
N ALA A 221 -13.20 18.58 -12.96
CA ALA A 221 -13.35 17.25 -13.57
C ALA A 221 -13.51 17.27 -15.10
N ASP A 222 -13.96 18.39 -15.67
CA ASP A 222 -14.15 18.57 -17.11
C ASP A 222 -12.87 18.97 -17.86
N ASN A 223 -11.70 18.93 -17.23
CA ASN A 223 -10.46 19.25 -17.90
C ASN A 223 -9.78 18.01 -18.50
N VAL A 224 -9.05 18.23 -19.59
CA VAL A 224 -8.16 17.21 -20.16
C VAL A 224 -7.08 16.84 -19.14
N LEU A 225 -6.90 15.54 -18.94
CA LEU A 225 -5.88 15.00 -18.04
C LEU A 225 -4.66 14.53 -18.81
N PHE A 226 -4.88 13.84 -19.93
CA PHE A 226 -3.81 13.45 -20.83
C PHE A 226 -4.29 13.31 -22.28
N THR A 227 -3.35 13.33 -23.21
CA THR A 227 -3.57 13.23 -24.65
C THR A 227 -2.65 12.18 -25.25
N VAL A 228 -3.11 11.46 -26.26
CA VAL A 228 -2.38 10.39 -26.96
C VAL A 228 -2.40 10.67 -28.46
N GLU A 229 -1.23 10.62 -29.10
CA GLU A 229 -1.09 10.81 -30.56
C GLU A 229 -0.04 9.83 -31.11
N ASN A 230 -0.31 9.21 -32.25
CA ASN A 230 0.69 8.40 -32.94
C ASN A 230 1.77 9.28 -33.57
N THR A 231 3.02 8.83 -33.51
CA THR A 231 4.18 9.57 -34.05
C THR A 231 4.66 9.04 -35.38
N ASP A 232 4.17 7.88 -35.81
CA ASP A 232 4.42 7.30 -37.14
C ASP A 232 3.09 7.22 -37.90
N PRO A 233 2.99 7.79 -39.12
CA PRO A 233 1.79 7.72 -39.94
C PRO A 233 1.24 6.31 -40.21
N LYS A 234 2.09 5.28 -40.24
CA LYS A 234 1.65 3.88 -40.44
C LYS A 234 1.03 3.24 -39.20
N CYS A 235 1.10 3.94 -38.06
CA CYS A 235 0.58 3.50 -36.77
C CYS A 235 -0.61 4.33 -36.30
N PHE A 236 -1.36 4.97 -37.21
CA PHE A 236 -2.56 5.78 -36.90
C PHE A 236 -3.58 5.04 -36.01
N TRP A 237 -3.74 3.73 -36.22
CA TRP A 237 -4.71 2.89 -35.51
C TRP A 237 -4.32 2.64 -34.05
N LEU A 238 -3.05 2.84 -33.69
CA LEU A 238 -2.52 2.52 -32.36
C LEU A 238 -3.09 3.44 -31.27
N THR A 239 -3.40 4.70 -31.59
CA THR A 239 -3.99 5.65 -30.62
C THR A 239 -5.31 5.14 -30.07
N GLY A 240 -6.22 4.67 -30.93
CA GLY A 240 -7.49 4.07 -30.52
C GLY A 240 -7.30 2.70 -29.87
N TYR A 241 -6.33 1.90 -30.36
CA TYR A 241 -6.04 0.58 -29.81
C TYR A 241 -5.69 0.60 -28.31
N LEU A 242 -5.00 1.65 -27.85
CA LEU A 242 -4.57 1.83 -26.45
C LEU A 242 -5.68 2.33 -25.52
N GLU A 243 -6.86 2.67 -26.06
CA GLU A 243 -7.98 3.26 -25.31
C GLU A 243 -8.39 2.40 -24.11
N SER A 244 -8.62 1.10 -24.30
CA SER A 244 -9.13 0.23 -23.24
C SER A 244 -8.17 0.12 -22.06
N LEU A 245 -6.86 0.07 -22.33
CA LEU A 245 -5.83 -0.01 -21.29
C LEU A 245 -5.65 1.34 -20.59
N LEU A 246 -5.47 2.43 -21.35
CA LEU A 246 -5.23 3.75 -20.77
C LEU A 246 -6.46 4.32 -20.07
N SER A 247 -7.66 3.90 -20.44
CA SER A 247 -8.88 4.29 -19.74
C SER A 247 -8.88 3.82 -18.29
N GLN A 248 -8.24 2.69 -17.96
CA GLN A 248 -8.16 2.15 -16.60
C GLN A 248 -7.48 3.09 -15.58
N VAL A 249 -6.76 4.12 -16.05
CA VAL A 249 -6.23 5.20 -15.20
C VAL A 249 -7.33 5.86 -14.37
N TRP A 250 -8.58 5.85 -14.85
CA TRP A 250 -9.75 6.35 -14.13
C TRP A 250 -9.84 5.81 -12.70
N TYR A 251 -9.52 4.53 -12.50
CA TYR A 251 -9.71 3.85 -11.22
C TYR A 251 -8.79 4.42 -10.13
N VAL A 252 -7.50 4.57 -10.44
CA VAL A 252 -6.50 5.13 -9.52
C VAL A 252 -6.78 6.61 -9.25
N THR A 253 -7.16 7.36 -10.29
CA THR A 253 -7.55 8.77 -10.18
C THR A 253 -8.80 8.94 -9.30
N ALA A 254 -9.82 8.10 -9.46
CA ALA A 254 -11.03 8.11 -8.64
C ALA A 254 -10.72 7.77 -7.16
N MET A 255 -9.87 6.78 -6.90
CA MET A 255 -9.42 6.42 -5.55
C MET A 255 -8.63 7.57 -4.89
N CYS A 256 -7.72 8.20 -5.63
CA CYS A 256 -6.97 9.36 -5.17
C CYS A 256 -7.90 10.55 -4.87
N THR A 257 -8.87 10.80 -5.73
CA THR A 257 -9.87 11.86 -5.55
C THR A 257 -10.74 11.60 -4.33
N HIS A 258 -11.33 10.41 -4.22
CA HIS A 258 -12.19 10.03 -3.10
C HIS A 258 -11.47 10.19 -1.76
N THR A 259 -10.25 9.68 -1.64
CA THR A 259 -9.48 9.78 -0.39
C THR A 259 -9.05 11.21 -0.08
N ARG A 260 -8.84 12.06 -1.09
CA ARG A 260 -8.62 13.51 -0.91
C ARG A 260 -9.86 14.19 -0.30
N GLU A 261 -11.07 13.82 -0.73
CA GLU A 261 -12.31 14.35 -0.16
C GLU A 261 -12.51 13.91 1.29
N LEU A 262 -12.19 12.66 1.64
CA LEU A 262 -12.18 12.22 3.05
C LEU A 262 -11.22 13.09 3.88
N LYS A 263 -10.03 13.35 3.35
CA LYS A 263 -9.02 14.19 4.01
C LYS A 263 -9.50 15.62 4.22
N LYS A 264 -10.22 16.22 3.25
CA LYS A 264 -10.82 17.56 3.40
C LYS A 264 -11.80 17.60 4.57
N VAL A 265 -12.71 16.62 4.66
CA VAL A 265 -13.70 16.51 5.75
C VAL A 265 -12.99 16.35 7.11
N ILE A 266 -12.04 15.42 7.23
CA ILE A 266 -11.28 15.22 8.47
C ILE A 266 -10.56 16.51 8.89
N THR A 267 -9.90 17.18 7.95
CA THR A 267 -9.14 18.39 8.23
C THR A 267 -10.05 19.52 8.73
N LYS A 268 -11.25 19.66 8.14
CA LYS A 268 -12.28 20.60 8.61
C LYS A 268 -12.64 20.34 10.08
N TYR A 269 -13.00 19.11 10.43
CA TYR A 269 -13.45 18.81 11.80
C TYR A 269 -12.32 18.84 12.84
N LEU A 270 -11.08 18.50 12.45
CA LEU A 270 -9.91 18.68 13.32
C LEU A 270 -9.67 20.16 13.63
N ARG A 271 -9.89 21.07 12.67
CA ARG A 271 -9.81 22.52 12.93
C ARG A 271 -10.94 23.01 13.83
N GLU A 272 -12.16 22.53 13.62
CA GLU A 272 -13.35 23.01 14.34
C GLU A 272 -13.43 22.49 15.78
N THR A 273 -12.95 21.27 16.05
CA THR A 273 -13.18 20.58 17.33
C THR A 273 -11.88 20.13 18.01
N GLY A 274 -10.80 20.01 17.25
CA GLY A 274 -9.58 19.35 17.66
C GLY A 274 -8.51 20.23 18.29
N CYS A 275 -7.33 19.64 18.49
CA CYS A 275 -6.14 20.35 18.91
C CYS A 275 -5.32 20.80 17.69
N GLN A 276 -4.85 22.06 17.68
CA GLN A 276 -3.97 22.55 16.62
C GLN A 276 -2.70 21.68 16.47
N SER A 277 -2.18 21.19 17.60
CA SER A 277 -1.01 20.31 17.61
C SER A 277 -1.22 18.99 16.85
N ALA A 278 -2.46 18.54 16.65
CA ALA A 278 -2.75 17.36 15.83
C ALA A 278 -2.51 17.64 14.33
N LEU A 279 -2.86 18.84 13.86
CA LEU A 279 -2.56 19.25 12.49
C LEU A 279 -1.07 19.47 12.29
N ASP A 280 -0.39 20.09 13.27
CA ASP A 280 1.05 20.35 13.22
C ASP A 280 1.90 19.07 13.17
N ARG A 281 1.36 17.94 13.66
CA ARG A 281 1.98 16.60 13.59
C ARG A 281 1.53 15.76 12.41
N ASP A 282 0.77 16.34 11.48
CA ASP A 282 0.17 15.62 10.35
C ASP A 282 -0.77 14.46 10.77
N ASP A 283 -1.41 14.53 11.94
CA ASP A 283 -2.26 13.44 12.44
C ASP A 283 -3.40 13.13 11.46
N HIS A 284 -3.88 14.15 10.74
CA HIS A 284 -4.89 14.03 9.67
C HIS A 284 -4.51 13.02 8.57
N LEU A 285 -3.22 12.85 8.26
CA LEU A 285 -2.74 11.86 7.29
C LEU A 285 -2.80 10.41 7.81
N CYS A 286 -3.02 10.22 9.10
CA CYS A 286 -3.16 8.91 9.74
C CYS A 286 -4.60 8.60 10.16
N LYS A 287 -5.57 9.46 9.85
CA LYS A 287 -6.96 9.33 10.29
C LYS A 287 -7.79 8.33 9.49
N VAL A 288 -7.34 7.87 8.33
CA VAL A 288 -8.02 6.82 7.56
C VAL A 288 -7.05 5.68 7.28
N HIS A 289 -7.40 4.48 7.75
CA HIS A 289 -6.65 3.25 7.56
C HIS A 289 -7.22 2.45 6.39
N ASP A 290 -6.39 2.14 5.39
CA ASP A 290 -6.80 1.27 4.28
C ASP A 290 -6.77 -0.22 4.69
N LEU A 291 -7.95 -0.85 4.71
CA LEU A 291 -8.17 -2.27 4.99
C LEU A 291 -8.74 -3.04 3.78
N GLY A 292 -8.83 -2.40 2.61
CA GLY A 292 -9.67 -2.93 1.53
C GLY A 292 -9.02 -3.99 0.64
N PHE A 293 -7.73 -4.34 0.84
CA PHE A 293 -7.03 -5.31 -0.01
C PHE A 293 -7.76 -6.65 -0.12
N ARG A 294 -8.26 -7.18 1.00
CA ARG A 294 -8.99 -8.46 1.06
C ARG A 294 -10.33 -8.46 0.33
N THR A 295 -10.85 -7.28 0.00
CA THR A 295 -12.15 -7.09 -0.66
C THR A 295 -12.03 -6.65 -2.11
N ALA A 296 -10.80 -6.48 -2.60
CA ALA A 296 -10.55 -6.10 -3.99
C ALA A 296 -10.95 -7.22 -4.94
N ALA A 297 -11.43 -6.83 -6.14
CA ALA A 297 -11.77 -7.78 -7.19
C ALA A 297 -10.55 -8.56 -7.73
N SER A 298 -9.34 -8.00 -7.59
CA SER A 298 -8.09 -8.64 -7.98
C SER A 298 -6.91 -8.08 -7.17
N VAL A 299 -5.74 -8.73 -7.27
CA VAL A 299 -4.49 -8.27 -6.65
C VAL A 299 -4.09 -6.89 -7.17
N GLU A 300 -4.14 -6.69 -8.49
CA GLU A 300 -3.76 -5.42 -9.13
C GLU A 300 -4.73 -4.30 -8.76
N THR A 301 -6.04 -4.58 -8.80
CA THR A 301 -7.08 -3.65 -8.36
C THR A 301 -6.89 -3.25 -6.89
N GLY A 302 -6.58 -4.20 -6.01
CA GLY A 302 -6.25 -3.94 -4.61
C GLY A 302 -5.01 -3.07 -4.43
N ALA A 303 -3.95 -3.37 -5.19
CA ALA A 303 -2.68 -2.65 -5.14
C ALA A 303 -2.84 -1.20 -5.63
N LEU A 304 -3.51 -0.99 -6.76
CA LEU A 304 -3.81 0.31 -7.36
C LEU A 304 -4.73 1.15 -6.46
N GLY A 305 -5.74 0.52 -5.85
CA GLY A 305 -6.65 1.19 -4.93
C GLY A 305 -5.96 1.73 -3.68
N GLY A 306 -5.07 0.94 -3.10
CA GLY A 306 -4.26 1.41 -1.97
C GLY A 306 -3.17 2.41 -2.39
N LEU A 307 -2.66 2.32 -3.62
CA LEU A 307 -1.70 3.30 -4.14
C LEU A 307 -2.33 4.70 -4.24
N GLY A 308 -3.55 4.80 -4.76
CA GLY A 308 -4.32 6.06 -4.78
C GLY A 308 -4.61 6.60 -3.36
N HIS A 309 -4.94 5.73 -2.42
CA HIS A 309 -5.12 6.10 -1.00
C HIS A 309 -3.85 6.67 -0.38
N LEU A 310 -2.70 6.08 -0.69
CA LEU A 310 -1.40 6.49 -0.16
C LEU A 310 -0.99 7.91 -0.61
N VAL A 311 -1.61 8.50 -1.63
CA VAL A 311 -1.37 9.91 -1.95
C VAL A 311 -1.87 10.82 -0.82
N ASN A 312 -3.01 10.49 -0.21
CA ASN A 312 -3.65 11.36 0.79
C ASN A 312 -3.42 10.92 2.23
N PHE A 313 -3.16 9.63 2.46
CA PHE A 313 -3.00 9.04 3.79
C PHE A 313 -1.74 8.17 3.89
N ARG A 314 -1.34 7.86 5.13
CA ARG A 314 -0.13 7.07 5.42
C ARG A 314 -0.42 5.70 6.01
N ARG A 315 -1.67 5.36 6.30
CA ARG A 315 -2.05 4.10 6.95
C ARG A 315 -2.67 3.11 5.95
N THR A 316 -2.04 1.95 5.79
CA THR A 316 -2.53 0.87 4.91
C THR A 316 -2.08 -0.50 5.39
N GLU A 317 -2.96 -1.50 5.22
CA GLU A 317 -2.63 -2.93 5.31
C GLU A 317 -2.27 -3.52 3.92
N ALA A 318 -2.50 -2.78 2.84
CA ALA A 318 -2.23 -3.25 1.48
C ALA A 318 -0.72 -3.20 1.17
N VAL A 319 0.00 -4.26 1.53
CA VAL A 319 1.44 -4.41 1.24
C VAL A 319 1.75 -4.26 -0.25
N SER A 320 0.86 -4.76 -1.11
CA SER A 320 0.97 -4.63 -2.57
C SER A 320 1.02 -3.18 -3.04
N SER A 321 0.29 -2.27 -2.40
CA SER A 321 0.32 -0.84 -2.71
C SER A 321 1.66 -0.19 -2.35
N LEU A 322 2.30 -0.64 -1.27
CA LEU A 322 3.65 -0.18 -0.90
C LEU A 322 4.68 -0.62 -1.93
N ILE A 323 4.53 -1.84 -2.47
CA ILE A 323 5.39 -2.35 -3.55
C ILE A 323 5.20 -1.49 -4.79
N LEU A 324 3.96 -1.20 -5.21
CA LEU A 324 3.73 -0.34 -6.37
C LEU A 324 4.30 1.07 -6.18
N ALA A 325 4.11 1.68 -5.01
CA ALA A 325 4.66 3.01 -4.73
C ALA A 325 6.19 3.02 -4.82
N ARG A 326 6.86 1.93 -4.40
CA ARG A 326 8.31 1.78 -4.51
C ARG A 326 8.77 1.59 -5.95
N GLU A 327 8.22 0.59 -6.63
CA GLU A 327 8.68 0.19 -7.97
C GLU A 327 8.34 1.24 -9.04
N PHE A 328 7.16 1.85 -8.95
CA PHE A 328 6.67 2.76 -10.00
C PHE A 328 6.87 4.24 -9.68
N TYR A 329 7.06 4.62 -8.40
CA TYR A 329 7.17 6.03 -7.98
C TYR A 329 8.35 6.30 -7.02
N GLY A 330 9.26 5.35 -6.83
CA GLY A 330 10.50 5.56 -6.08
C GLY A 330 10.36 5.70 -4.56
N SER A 331 9.17 5.43 -3.99
CA SER A 331 8.93 5.65 -2.56
C SER A 331 9.47 4.49 -1.70
N GLU A 332 10.50 4.74 -0.89
CA GLU A 332 11.02 3.73 0.05
C GLU A 332 10.01 3.36 1.15
N SER A 333 9.24 4.35 1.64
CA SER A 333 8.24 4.19 2.70
C SER A 333 7.00 5.04 2.40
N ALA A 334 6.11 4.51 1.56
CA ALA A 334 4.87 5.21 1.20
C ALA A 334 3.85 5.21 2.36
N GLY A 335 3.85 4.20 3.22
CA GLY A 335 2.90 4.10 4.32
C GLY A 335 3.36 3.12 5.40
N CYS A 336 2.59 3.07 6.47
CA CYS A 336 2.83 2.22 7.62
C CYS A 336 1.53 1.59 8.12
N CYS A 337 1.65 0.41 8.72
CA CYS A 337 0.56 -0.23 9.44
C CYS A 337 0.76 -0.04 10.95
N LEU A 338 -0.25 -0.39 11.74
CA LEU A 338 -0.16 -0.53 13.19
C LEU A 338 -0.58 -1.96 13.56
N PRO A 339 -0.01 -2.57 14.62
CA PRO A 339 -0.50 -3.84 15.12
C PRO A 339 -1.99 -3.75 15.46
N ALA A 340 -2.79 -4.63 14.88
CA ALA A 340 -4.22 -4.73 15.13
C ALA A 340 -4.59 -6.15 15.52
N SER A 341 -5.49 -6.31 16.49
CA SER A 341 -6.05 -7.63 16.80
C SER A 341 -7.06 -8.03 15.72
N ASP A 342 -7.02 -9.30 15.33
CA ASP A 342 -7.99 -9.90 14.41
C ASP A 342 -9.04 -10.69 15.22
N ARG A 343 -10.29 -10.70 14.74
CA ARG A 343 -11.39 -11.43 15.38
C ARG A 343 -11.05 -12.90 15.60
N ASN A 344 -10.51 -13.57 14.59
CA ASN A 344 -10.22 -14.99 14.68
C ASN A 344 -9.05 -15.24 15.63
N ALA A 345 -8.05 -14.35 15.62
CA ALA A 345 -6.91 -14.44 16.55
C ALA A 345 -7.36 -14.31 18.02
N ILE A 346 -8.24 -13.36 18.34
CA ILE A 346 -8.80 -13.23 19.70
C ILE A 346 -9.64 -14.45 20.07
N ALA A 347 -10.46 -14.96 19.14
CA ALA A 347 -11.30 -16.13 19.40
C ALA A 347 -10.51 -17.40 19.80
N THR A 348 -9.24 -17.53 19.40
CA THR A 348 -8.40 -18.68 19.78
C THR A 348 -8.08 -18.79 21.27
N TRP A 349 -8.27 -17.72 22.04
CA TRP A 349 -8.05 -17.71 23.50
C TRP A 349 -9.21 -18.34 24.28
N GLY A 350 -10.34 -18.58 23.62
CA GLY A 350 -11.56 -19.08 24.24
C GLY A 350 -12.41 -17.98 24.89
N PRO A 351 -13.71 -18.23 25.12
CA PRO A 351 -14.62 -17.26 25.72
C PRO A 351 -14.15 -16.83 27.12
N GLY A 352 -14.18 -15.53 27.43
CA GLY A 352 -13.82 -14.98 28.74
C GLY A 352 -12.32 -14.69 28.93
N HIS A 353 -11.49 -15.00 27.94
CA HIS A 353 -10.04 -14.73 27.95
C HIS A 353 -9.62 -13.55 27.06
N GLU A 354 -10.56 -12.68 26.69
CA GLU A 354 -10.29 -11.50 25.85
C GLU A 354 -9.30 -10.54 26.55
N ALA A 355 -9.44 -10.38 27.87
CA ALA A 355 -8.52 -9.58 28.69
C ALA A 355 -7.08 -10.10 28.63
N ASP A 356 -6.91 -11.42 28.72
CA ASP A 356 -5.60 -12.06 28.68
C ASP A 356 -4.98 -11.94 27.27
N ALA A 357 -5.80 -12.07 26.22
CA ALA A 357 -5.39 -11.83 24.85
C ALA A 357 -4.90 -10.39 24.65
N PHE A 358 -5.66 -9.39 25.11
CA PHE A 358 -5.24 -7.99 25.00
C PHE A 358 -3.99 -7.67 25.82
N ARG A 359 -3.87 -8.19 27.04
CA ARG A 359 -2.62 -8.08 27.83
C ARG A 359 -1.43 -8.70 27.09
N SER A 360 -1.61 -9.87 26.47
CA SER A 360 -0.55 -10.51 25.68
C SER A 360 -0.12 -9.63 24.50
N ILE A 361 -1.07 -9.00 23.81
CA ILE A 361 -0.77 -8.07 22.71
C ILE A 361 0.00 -6.86 23.22
N LEU A 362 -0.43 -6.23 24.32
CA LEU A 362 0.29 -5.10 24.91
C LEU A 362 1.70 -5.45 25.35
N ALA A 363 1.91 -6.63 25.93
CA ALA A 363 3.23 -7.12 26.33
C ALA A 363 4.16 -7.34 25.13
N LYS A 364 3.64 -7.88 24.01
CA LYS A 364 4.39 -8.08 22.77
C LYS A 364 4.69 -6.79 22.02
N HIS A 365 3.84 -5.78 22.18
CA HIS A 365 3.99 -4.48 21.54
C HIS A 365 4.08 -3.42 22.62
N PRO A 366 5.16 -3.28 23.42
CA PRO A 366 5.20 -2.44 24.62
C PRO A 366 5.13 -0.92 24.36
N LYS A 367 5.30 -0.50 23.10
CA LYS A 367 5.25 0.92 22.68
C LYS A 367 4.46 1.13 21.39
N GLY A 368 4.01 2.35 21.17
CA GLY A 368 3.32 2.79 19.95
C GLY A 368 1.83 2.47 19.94
N CYS A 369 1.20 2.59 18.77
CA CYS A 369 -0.25 2.39 18.64
C CYS A 369 -0.62 0.93 18.42
N VAL A 370 -1.68 0.45 19.06
CA VAL A 370 -2.25 -0.90 18.87
C VAL A 370 -3.76 -0.78 18.75
N ALA A 371 -4.38 -1.44 17.77
CA ALA A 371 -5.83 -1.48 17.64
C ALA A 371 -6.42 -2.78 18.19
N PHE A 372 -7.49 -2.67 18.97
CA PHE A 372 -8.26 -3.79 19.50
C PHE A 372 -9.61 -3.88 18.80
N TYR A 373 -9.85 -4.98 18.11
CA TYR A 373 -11.14 -5.33 17.49
C TYR A 373 -12.08 -5.99 18.52
N ALA A 374 -13.35 -5.60 18.51
CA ALA A 374 -14.43 -6.20 19.31
C ALA A 374 -15.65 -6.54 18.44
N ASN A 375 -16.26 -7.73 18.55
CA ASN A 375 -17.45 -8.11 17.76
C ASN A 375 -18.79 -7.84 18.49
N GLU A 376 -19.90 -7.84 17.74
CA GLU A 376 -21.26 -7.53 18.22
C GLU A 376 -21.92 -8.61 19.11
N ASP A 377 -21.33 -9.81 19.23
CA ASP A 377 -21.92 -10.92 19.99
C ASP A 377 -21.65 -10.81 21.51
N GLY A 378 -21.97 -9.66 22.11
CA GLY A 378 -21.77 -9.39 23.54
C GLY A 378 -20.36 -8.95 23.95
N ILE A 379 -19.44 -8.79 22.99
CA ILE A 379 -18.06 -8.36 23.24
C ILE A 379 -17.93 -6.82 23.31
N PHE A 380 -18.89 -6.03 22.81
CA PHE A 380 -18.82 -4.56 22.93
C PHE A 380 -18.87 -4.07 24.39
N HIS A 381 -19.82 -4.57 25.19
CA HIS A 381 -19.88 -4.29 26.63
C HIS A 381 -18.72 -4.96 27.39
N ASN A 382 -18.41 -6.22 27.08
CA ASN A 382 -17.30 -6.93 27.72
C ASN A 382 -15.95 -6.29 27.40
N MET A 383 -15.74 -5.73 26.21
CA MET A 383 -14.49 -5.08 25.83
C MET A 383 -14.35 -3.71 26.48
N LEU A 384 -15.42 -2.91 26.57
CA LEU A 384 -15.36 -1.67 27.35
C LEU A 384 -15.09 -1.97 28.83
N GLU A 385 -15.73 -2.97 29.41
CA GLU A 385 -15.44 -3.44 30.78
C GLU A 385 -14.03 -4.05 30.91
N THR A 386 -13.55 -4.75 29.88
CA THR A 386 -12.22 -5.38 29.88
C THR A 386 -11.11 -4.35 29.73
N VAL A 387 -11.19 -3.48 28.72
CA VAL A 387 -10.25 -2.39 28.42
C VAL A 387 -10.24 -1.37 29.53
N SER A 388 -11.39 -1.10 30.13
CA SER A 388 -11.51 -0.14 31.23
C SER A 388 -11.46 -0.79 32.62
N GLY A 389 -11.25 -2.10 32.70
CA GLY A 389 -11.12 -2.85 33.93
C GLY A 389 -9.74 -2.64 34.55
N GLU A 390 -9.68 -2.54 35.88
CA GLU A 390 -8.48 -2.19 36.66
C GLU A 390 -7.17 -2.84 36.18
N PRO A 391 -7.08 -4.14 35.84
CA PRO A 391 -5.81 -4.72 35.42
C PRO A 391 -5.34 -4.28 34.03
N LEU A 392 -6.25 -3.99 33.10
CA LEU A 392 -5.88 -3.62 31.72
C LEU A 392 -5.80 -2.09 31.56
N ARG A 393 -6.64 -1.35 32.28
CA ARG A 393 -6.63 0.10 32.32
C ARG A 393 -5.26 0.64 32.74
N SER A 394 -4.70 0.17 33.86
CA SER A 394 -3.39 0.62 34.32
C SER A 394 -2.30 0.34 33.29
N CYS A 395 -2.34 -0.83 32.65
CA CYS A 395 -1.42 -1.16 31.56
C CYS A 395 -1.55 -0.23 30.34
N ILE A 396 -2.73 0.34 30.09
CA ILE A 396 -2.96 1.31 29.01
C ILE A 396 -2.47 2.70 29.41
N GLU A 397 -2.76 3.14 30.64
CA GLU A 397 -2.37 4.46 31.15
C GLU A 397 -0.84 4.61 31.30
N GLU A 398 -0.14 3.56 31.72
CA GLU A 398 1.31 3.56 31.95
C GLU A 398 2.14 3.40 30.65
N ARG A 399 1.48 3.13 29.53
CA ARG A 399 2.12 2.82 28.25
C ARG A 399 2.60 4.07 27.52
N ASP A 400 3.78 3.96 26.92
CA ASP A 400 4.28 4.86 25.86
C ASP A 400 3.62 4.53 24.51
N GLY A 401 2.34 4.85 24.36
CA GLY A 401 1.57 4.57 23.14
C GLY A 401 0.06 4.71 23.30
N THR A 402 -0.68 4.37 22.24
CA THR A 402 -2.13 4.55 22.17
C THR A 402 -2.83 3.23 21.85
N VAL A 403 -3.81 2.85 22.66
CA VAL A 403 -4.77 1.80 22.32
C VAL A 403 -5.91 2.41 21.53
N ILE A 404 -6.23 1.80 20.39
CA ILE A 404 -7.32 2.21 19.53
C ILE A 404 -8.43 1.16 19.64
N VAL A 405 -9.54 1.55 20.24
CA VAL A 405 -10.71 0.70 20.43
C VAL A 405 -11.53 0.71 19.14
N ARG A 406 -11.64 -0.44 18.47
CA ARG A 406 -12.45 -0.62 17.26
C ARG A 406 -13.70 -1.44 17.60
N PRO A 407 -14.85 -0.79 17.86
CA PRO A 407 -16.11 -1.51 17.92
C PRO A 407 -16.44 -2.14 16.57
N GLY A 408 -16.93 -3.37 16.58
CA GLY A 408 -17.50 -4.05 15.41
C GLY A 408 -18.99 -3.74 15.31
N GLY A 409 -19.49 -3.69 14.08
CA GLY A 409 -20.90 -3.41 13.78
C GLY A 409 -21.14 -2.37 12.69
N ASP A 410 -22.38 -2.29 12.21
CA ASP A 410 -22.79 -1.31 11.19
C ASP A 410 -22.73 0.13 11.73
N ASP A 411 -22.37 1.08 10.85
CA ASP A 411 -22.22 2.52 11.09
C ASP A 411 -23.40 3.15 11.88
N PHE A 412 -23.19 3.43 13.18
CA PHE A 412 -24.08 4.33 13.91
C PHE A 412 -23.29 5.40 14.67
N PRO A 413 -23.44 6.70 14.31
CA PRO A 413 -22.83 7.80 15.06
C PRO A 413 -23.12 7.77 16.56
N ALA A 414 -24.29 7.26 16.95
CA ALA A 414 -24.69 7.11 18.35
C ALA A 414 -23.82 6.08 19.10
N ALA A 415 -23.44 4.96 18.47
CA ALA A 415 -22.63 3.94 19.11
C ALA A 415 -21.23 4.48 19.44
N ILE A 416 -20.62 5.26 18.56
CA ILE A 416 -19.31 5.87 18.81
C ILE A 416 -19.37 6.88 19.95
N VAL A 417 -20.43 7.69 20.05
CA VAL A 417 -20.59 8.59 21.20
C VAL A 417 -20.70 7.80 22.50
N GLN A 418 -21.43 6.68 22.53
CA GLN A 418 -21.53 5.82 23.71
C GLN A 418 -20.17 5.21 24.09
N VAL A 419 -19.36 4.78 23.12
CA VAL A 419 -17.97 4.32 23.38
C VAL A 419 -17.16 5.43 24.03
N LEU A 420 -17.20 6.64 23.48
CA LEU A 420 -16.44 7.78 24.00
C LEU A 420 -16.85 8.13 25.43
N GLU A 421 -18.15 8.13 25.73
CA GLU A 421 -18.69 8.38 27.08
C GLU A 421 -18.29 7.29 28.07
N ALA A 422 -18.33 6.01 27.65
CA ALA A 422 -17.88 4.90 28.48
C ALA A 422 -16.37 4.98 28.78
N LEU A 423 -15.56 5.37 27.79
CA LEU A 423 -14.12 5.57 27.98
C LEU A 423 -13.84 6.79 28.88
N GLU A 424 -14.55 7.91 28.72
CA GLU A 424 -14.40 9.08 29.60
C GLU A 424 -14.79 8.76 31.06
N ALA A 425 -15.82 7.97 31.29
CA ALA A 425 -16.21 7.56 32.64
C ALA A 425 -15.08 6.80 33.38
N LYS A 426 -14.12 6.25 32.64
CA LYS A 426 -13.05 5.41 33.18
C LYS A 426 -11.71 6.13 33.14
N PHE A 427 -11.30 6.63 31.97
CA PHE A 427 -10.00 7.30 31.75
C PHE A 427 -10.05 8.81 32.01
N GLY A 428 -11.25 9.39 32.14
CA GLY A 428 -11.44 10.84 32.14
C GLY A 428 -11.33 11.46 30.75
N ALA A 429 -11.49 12.78 30.68
CA ALA A 429 -11.28 13.58 29.48
C ALA A 429 -10.87 15.00 29.85
N TRP A 430 -10.21 15.70 28.94
CA TRP A 430 -9.98 17.15 29.03
C TRP A 430 -10.73 17.89 27.92
N LYS A 431 -10.77 19.22 27.99
CA LYS A 431 -11.33 20.05 26.92
C LYS A 431 -10.24 20.59 26.02
N THR A 432 -10.46 20.56 24.70
CA THR A 432 -9.65 21.27 23.71
C THR A 432 -9.84 22.79 23.86
N GLY A 433 -9.00 23.58 23.17
CA GLY A 433 -9.17 25.03 23.11
C GLY A 433 -10.52 25.50 22.52
N THR A 434 -11.21 24.62 21.78
CA THR A 434 -12.54 24.87 21.22
C THR A 434 -13.68 24.37 22.12
N GLY A 435 -13.38 23.86 23.33
CA GLY A 435 -14.36 23.42 24.32
C GLY A 435 -14.87 21.99 24.16
N HIS A 436 -14.33 21.21 23.22
CA HIS A 436 -14.74 19.83 22.97
C HIS A 436 -13.93 18.84 23.83
N ARG A 437 -14.56 17.74 24.25
CA ARG A 437 -13.95 16.67 25.06
C ARG A 437 -12.95 15.85 24.25
N LEU A 438 -11.80 15.56 24.84
CA LEU A 438 -10.72 14.77 24.27
C LEU A 438 -10.19 13.80 25.32
N LEU A 439 -10.16 12.52 24.96
CA LEU A 439 -9.66 11.44 25.77
C LEU A 439 -8.13 11.55 25.96
N PRO A 440 -7.58 11.02 27.05
CA PRO A 440 -6.14 10.90 27.26
C PRO A 440 -5.44 10.23 26.08
N THR A 441 -4.20 10.61 25.79
CA THR A 441 -3.45 10.15 24.60
C THR A 441 -3.27 8.64 24.52
N CYS A 442 -3.42 7.92 25.64
CA CYS A 442 -3.32 6.47 25.72
C CYS A 442 -4.51 5.72 25.09
N VAL A 443 -5.65 6.39 24.83
CA VAL A 443 -6.84 5.72 24.27
C VAL A 443 -7.54 6.53 23.19
N ARG A 444 -7.89 5.88 22.08
CA ARG A 444 -8.64 6.44 20.95
C ARG A 444 -9.68 5.43 20.47
N VAL A 445 -10.57 5.86 19.58
CA VAL A 445 -11.61 5.01 18.99
C VAL A 445 -11.39 4.93 17.48
N MET A 446 -11.69 3.77 16.87
CA MET A 446 -11.70 3.59 15.42
C MET A 446 -13.08 3.19 14.93
N GLN A 447 -13.64 3.97 13.99
CA GLN A 447 -14.84 3.57 13.26
C GLN A 447 -14.50 2.53 12.18
N GLY A 448 -15.19 1.39 12.23
CA GLY A 448 -15.07 0.28 11.30
C GLY A 448 -15.97 0.41 10.07
N ASP A 449 -15.44 0.02 8.91
CA ASP A 449 -16.13 -0.32 7.65
C ASP A 449 -16.85 0.81 6.88
N GLY A 450 -16.62 0.85 5.56
CA GLY A 450 -17.50 1.53 4.60
C GLY A 450 -17.55 3.06 4.62
N THR A 451 -16.49 3.75 5.07
CA THR A 451 -16.48 5.23 5.12
C THR A 451 -16.37 5.87 3.72
N ASP A 452 -17.42 6.58 3.31
CA ASP A 452 -17.36 7.62 2.29
C ASP A 452 -17.42 9.03 2.93
N ALA A 453 -17.29 10.08 2.12
CA ALA A 453 -17.27 11.45 2.62
C ALA A 453 -18.57 11.84 3.36
N ASP A 454 -19.72 11.31 2.93
CA ASP A 454 -21.02 11.61 3.53
C ASP A 454 -21.18 10.92 4.89
N ALA A 455 -20.75 9.66 4.99
CA ALA A 455 -20.71 8.92 6.24
C ALA A 455 -19.76 9.59 7.25
N LEU A 456 -18.59 10.00 6.77
CA LEU A 456 -17.59 10.71 7.55
C LEU A 456 -18.13 12.04 8.11
N GLU A 457 -18.82 12.83 7.28
CA GLU A 457 -19.49 14.07 7.69
C GLU A 457 -20.59 13.80 8.73
N ARG A 458 -21.41 12.76 8.54
CA ARG A 458 -22.46 12.36 9.51
C ARG A 458 -21.90 11.97 10.87
N VAL A 459 -20.81 11.19 10.90
CA VAL A 459 -20.17 10.77 12.14
C VAL A 459 -19.52 11.96 12.83
N LEU A 460 -18.69 12.73 12.13
CA LEU A 460 -17.96 13.85 12.73
C LEU A 460 -18.87 15.00 13.16
N SER A 461 -19.95 15.28 12.43
CA SER A 461 -20.98 16.24 12.86
C SER A 461 -21.69 15.80 14.14
N SER A 462 -22.00 14.51 14.26
CA SER A 462 -22.60 13.95 15.48
C SER A 462 -21.66 14.07 16.68
N LEU A 463 -20.37 13.78 16.50
CA LEU A 463 -19.35 13.96 17.54
C LEU A 463 -19.26 15.44 17.97
N LYS A 464 -19.17 16.35 17.00
CA LYS A 464 -19.13 17.80 17.25
C LYS A 464 -20.35 18.24 18.08
N ASN A 465 -21.55 17.82 17.70
CA ASN A 465 -22.79 18.17 18.40
C ASN A 465 -22.86 17.56 19.81
N ALA A 466 -22.28 16.39 20.01
CA ALA A 466 -22.12 15.74 21.32
C ALA A 466 -20.95 16.33 22.14
N GLY A 467 -20.27 17.37 21.63
CA GLY A 467 -19.16 18.05 22.30
C GLY A 467 -17.87 17.23 22.35
N TRP A 468 -17.63 16.35 21.37
CA TRP A 468 -16.41 15.54 21.25
C TRP A 468 -15.46 16.07 20.18
N ALA A 469 -14.17 16.02 20.47
CA ALA A 469 -13.12 16.39 19.52
C ALA A 469 -12.90 15.28 18.48
N ALA A 470 -12.70 15.66 17.22
CA ALA A 470 -12.37 14.75 16.11
C ALA A 470 -11.04 14.00 16.33
N ASP A 471 -10.15 14.53 17.18
CA ASP A 471 -8.91 13.89 17.61
C ASP A 471 -9.12 12.49 18.19
N ASN A 472 -10.27 12.23 18.80
CA ASN A 472 -10.59 10.95 19.42
C ASN A 472 -10.77 9.81 18.41
N LEU A 473 -11.09 10.14 17.17
CA LEU A 473 -11.57 9.17 16.18
C LEU A 473 -10.52 8.92 15.09
N VAL A 474 -10.43 7.66 14.68
CA VAL A 474 -9.73 7.18 13.46
C VAL A 474 -10.77 6.40 12.65
N PHE A 475 -10.61 6.35 11.34
CA PHE A 475 -11.51 5.66 10.44
C PHE A 475 -10.77 4.52 9.76
N SER A 476 -11.52 3.53 9.31
CA SER A 476 -11.01 2.50 8.41
C SER A 476 -11.82 2.50 7.11
N SER A 477 -11.12 2.42 5.99
CA SER A 477 -11.71 2.33 4.66
C SER A 477 -11.43 0.94 4.09
N GLY A 478 -12.47 0.14 3.97
CA GLY A 478 -12.46 -1.23 3.45
C GLY A 478 -13.89 -1.71 3.17
N GLY A 479 -14.05 -2.91 2.59
CA GLY A 479 -15.38 -3.45 2.27
C GLY A 479 -15.92 -3.01 0.90
N GLY A 480 -17.10 -3.53 0.52
CA GLY A 480 -17.74 -3.26 -0.77
C GLY A 480 -17.98 -1.78 -1.09
N ARG A 481 -18.14 -0.93 -0.07
CA ARG A 481 -18.34 0.53 -0.25
C ARG A 481 -17.09 1.26 -0.74
N ARG A 482 -15.87 0.74 -0.49
CA ARG A 482 -14.63 1.23 -1.12
C ARG A 482 -14.66 1.02 -2.64
N TRP A 483 -15.32 -0.03 -3.10
CA TRP A 483 -15.37 -0.46 -4.50
C TRP A 483 -16.58 0.08 -5.26
N GLY A 484 -17.56 0.67 -4.57
CA GLY A 484 -18.70 1.40 -5.16
C GLY A 484 -18.33 2.71 -5.86
N LEU A 485 -17.06 2.88 -6.24
CA LEU A 485 -16.60 4.00 -7.06
C LEU A 485 -17.13 3.91 -8.49
N GLY A 486 -17.45 2.69 -8.98
CA GLY A 486 -18.13 2.52 -10.26
C GLY A 486 -19.40 3.36 -10.31
N ASP A 487 -20.33 3.16 -9.38
CA ASP A 487 -21.58 3.96 -9.36
C ASP A 487 -21.36 5.49 -9.22
N GLN A 488 -20.21 5.91 -8.68
CA GLN A 488 -19.86 7.33 -8.47
C GLN A 488 -19.08 7.96 -9.65
N PHE A 489 -18.44 7.16 -10.49
CA PHE A 489 -17.47 7.61 -11.51
C PHE A 489 -17.55 6.89 -12.88
N ASP A 490 -18.22 5.74 -13.00
CA ASP A 490 -18.19 4.83 -14.16
C ASP A 490 -18.67 5.50 -15.47
N SER A 491 -19.64 6.41 -15.40
CA SER A 491 -20.15 7.15 -16.57
C SER A 491 -19.45 8.49 -16.83
N THR A 492 -18.42 8.82 -16.04
CA THR A 492 -17.81 10.15 -16.04
C THR A 492 -16.54 10.26 -16.87
N TRP A 493 -15.91 9.17 -17.30
CA TRP A 493 -14.64 9.25 -18.02
C TRP A 493 -14.85 9.11 -19.52
N ALA A 494 -14.05 9.83 -20.30
CA ALA A 494 -14.07 9.74 -21.75
C ALA A 494 -12.65 9.73 -22.30
N PHE A 495 -12.32 8.66 -23.01
CA PHE A 495 -11.23 8.64 -23.97
C PHE A 495 -11.85 8.89 -25.35
N SER A 496 -11.41 9.93 -26.07
CA SER A 496 -12.08 10.30 -27.32
C SER A 496 -11.13 10.94 -28.32
N CYS A 497 -11.28 10.53 -29.59
CA CYS A 497 -10.60 11.17 -30.71
C CYS A 497 -11.23 12.55 -30.97
N SER A 498 -10.40 13.58 -31.06
CA SER A 498 -10.84 14.97 -31.26
C SER A 498 -10.22 15.61 -32.50
N HIS A 499 -9.10 15.08 -33.00
CA HIS A 499 -8.40 15.61 -34.16
C HIS A 499 -7.74 14.47 -34.96
N MET A 500 -7.76 14.59 -36.28
CA MET A 500 -7.01 13.70 -37.18
C MET A 500 -6.36 14.47 -38.33
N ARG A 501 -5.29 13.92 -38.91
CA ARG A 501 -4.74 14.38 -40.19
C ARG A 501 -4.99 13.31 -41.24
N VAL A 502 -5.65 13.67 -42.34
CA VAL A 502 -6.01 12.78 -43.45
C VAL A 502 -5.59 13.41 -44.77
N ALA A 503 -4.72 12.73 -45.52
CA ALA A 503 -4.16 13.17 -46.78
C ALA A 503 -3.59 14.60 -46.70
N GLY A 504 -2.75 14.84 -45.69
CA GLY A 504 -2.13 16.13 -45.37
C GLY A 504 -3.06 17.20 -44.76
N ARG A 505 -4.38 16.94 -44.65
CA ARG A 505 -5.36 17.91 -44.15
C ARG A 505 -5.80 17.58 -42.73
N ASP A 506 -5.74 18.58 -41.85
CA ASP A 506 -6.27 18.48 -40.49
C ASP A 506 -7.81 18.46 -40.51
N ARG A 507 -8.41 17.60 -39.68
CA ARG A 507 -9.85 17.45 -39.51
C ARG A 507 -10.16 17.32 -38.02
N ASP A 508 -10.94 18.27 -37.54
CA ASP A 508 -11.47 18.26 -36.19
C ASP A 508 -12.73 17.40 -36.14
N LEU A 509 -12.83 16.54 -35.12
CA LEU A 509 -14.00 15.70 -34.91
C LEU A 509 -14.93 16.34 -33.89
N VAL A 510 -16.20 16.48 -34.26
CA VAL A 510 -17.29 16.85 -33.35
C VAL A 510 -18.27 15.68 -33.38
N ALA A 511 -18.44 14.98 -32.26
CA ALA A 511 -19.65 14.17 -32.10
C ALA A 511 -20.82 15.14 -31.91
N ASP A 512 -21.97 14.94 -32.54
CA ASP A 512 -23.13 15.76 -32.16
C ASP A 512 -23.56 15.35 -30.73
N PRO A 513 -23.74 16.30 -29.80
CA PRO A 513 -24.29 15.96 -28.49
C PRO A 513 -25.68 15.35 -28.69
N LEU A 514 -25.94 14.22 -28.00
CA LEU A 514 -27.28 13.64 -27.99
C LEU A 514 -28.29 14.70 -27.51
N PRO A 515 -29.50 14.77 -28.11
CA PRO A 515 -30.53 15.71 -27.67
C PRO A 515 -30.79 15.56 -26.16
N GLY A 516 -30.58 16.63 -25.39
CA GLY A 516 -30.75 16.64 -23.93
C GLY A 516 -29.52 16.23 -23.10
N ALA A 517 -28.36 16.02 -23.73
CA ALA A 517 -27.11 15.79 -23.00
C ALA A 517 -26.72 17.03 -22.17
N PRO A 518 -26.30 16.85 -20.90
CA PRO A 518 -25.79 17.95 -20.06
C PRO A 518 -24.59 18.66 -20.72
N ALA A 519 -24.41 19.95 -20.43
CA ALA A 519 -23.28 20.73 -20.96
C ALA A 519 -21.90 20.14 -20.63
N CYS A 520 -21.76 19.43 -19.50
CA CYS A 520 -20.52 18.72 -19.13
C CYS A 520 -20.21 17.49 -20.02
N GLN A 521 -21.15 17.09 -20.88
CA GLN A 521 -20.99 16.06 -21.91
C GLN A 521 -20.78 16.66 -23.31
N ALA A 522 -20.57 17.98 -23.41
CA ALA A 522 -20.26 18.61 -24.68
C ALA A 522 -18.97 18.01 -25.26
N PRO A 523 -19.00 17.51 -26.51
CA PRO A 523 -17.84 16.93 -27.15
C PRO A 523 -16.78 18.01 -27.40
N ARG A 524 -15.53 17.68 -27.09
CA ARG A 524 -14.38 18.54 -27.35
C ARG A 524 -13.82 18.20 -28.73
N SER A 525 -13.56 19.22 -29.53
CA SER A 525 -13.08 19.09 -30.90
C SER A 525 -11.69 19.69 -31.05
N GLY A 526 -10.93 19.19 -32.01
CA GLY A 526 -9.61 19.69 -32.37
C GLY A 526 -8.52 19.42 -31.33
N ARG A 527 -7.38 20.10 -31.51
CA ARG A 527 -6.25 20.03 -30.57
C ARG A 527 -6.59 20.74 -29.26
N LEU A 528 -6.12 20.18 -28.15
CA LEU A 528 -6.39 20.68 -26.81
C LEU A 528 -5.11 21.21 -26.15
N THR A 529 -5.22 22.29 -25.40
CA THR A 529 -4.24 22.70 -24.38
C THR A 529 -4.91 22.71 -23.02
N LEU A 530 -4.14 22.51 -21.96
CA LEU A 530 -4.58 22.76 -20.60
C LEU A 530 -3.92 24.04 -20.12
N GLU A 531 -4.67 25.10 -19.90
CA GLU A 531 -4.15 26.40 -19.48
C GLU A 531 -4.51 26.68 -18.02
N ARG A 532 -3.72 27.56 -17.39
CA ARG A 532 -3.95 27.98 -16.01
C ARG A 532 -3.90 29.50 -15.88
N GLU A 533 -5.04 30.10 -15.57
CA GLU A 533 -5.18 31.54 -15.38
C GLU A 533 -5.92 31.82 -14.06
N GLY A 534 -5.38 32.74 -13.23
CA GLY A 534 -5.99 33.07 -11.93
C GLY A 534 -6.11 31.89 -10.95
N GLY A 535 -5.29 30.84 -11.13
CA GLY A 535 -5.34 29.60 -10.34
C GLY A 535 -6.37 28.58 -10.82
N LEU A 536 -7.18 28.90 -11.83
CA LEU A 536 -8.18 28.02 -12.43
C LEU A 536 -7.59 27.28 -13.63
N TRP A 537 -7.90 25.99 -13.72
CA TRP A 537 -7.53 25.13 -14.85
C TRP A 537 -8.62 25.19 -15.92
N THR A 538 -8.23 25.35 -17.18
CA THR A 538 -9.17 25.41 -18.29
C THR A 538 -8.61 24.72 -19.53
N THR A 539 -9.40 23.80 -20.07
CA THR A 539 -9.10 23.14 -21.34
C THR A 539 -9.55 24.05 -22.48
N VAL A 540 -8.60 24.47 -23.31
CA VAL A 540 -8.89 25.22 -24.52
C VAL A 540 -8.87 24.25 -25.71
N ALA A 541 -9.98 24.20 -26.45
CA ALA A 541 -10.19 23.25 -27.55
C ALA A 541 -10.05 23.93 -28.93
N GLU A 542 -10.31 23.17 -30.00
CA GLU A 542 -10.35 23.63 -31.40
C GLU A 542 -9.03 24.26 -31.87
N GLY A 543 -7.91 23.88 -31.25
CA GLY A 543 -6.60 24.48 -31.53
C GLY A 543 -6.50 25.97 -31.20
N ARG A 544 -7.44 26.53 -30.42
CA ARG A 544 -7.45 27.94 -30.01
C ARG A 544 -6.52 28.25 -28.84
N GLY A 545 -6.01 27.21 -28.18
CA GLY A 545 -5.10 27.32 -27.06
C GLY A 545 -3.73 27.87 -27.45
N ASP A 546 -3.05 28.49 -26.50
CA ASP A 546 -1.68 28.97 -26.64
C ASP A 546 -0.69 27.85 -26.23
N PRO A 547 0.10 27.29 -27.17
CA PRO A 547 1.09 26.27 -26.84
C PRO A 547 2.13 26.70 -25.79
N ALA A 548 2.37 28.01 -25.63
CA ALA A 548 3.28 28.54 -24.61
C ALA A 548 2.66 28.51 -23.20
N LYS A 549 1.33 28.40 -23.10
CA LYS A 549 0.59 28.29 -21.83
C LYS A 549 0.18 26.86 -21.50
N ASP A 550 0.32 25.93 -22.44
CA ASP A 550 -0.05 24.52 -22.26
C ASP A 550 0.73 23.89 -21.09
N GLN A 551 -0.03 23.40 -20.12
CA GLN A 551 0.48 22.76 -18.92
C GLN A 551 0.59 21.23 -19.08
N LEU A 552 0.10 20.67 -20.20
CA LEU A 552 0.30 19.27 -20.51
C LEU A 552 1.78 19.01 -20.85
N CYS A 553 2.44 18.24 -20.00
CA CYS A 553 3.83 17.87 -20.15
C CYS A 553 3.94 16.58 -20.95
N GLU A 554 4.86 16.51 -21.91
CA GLU A 554 5.13 15.25 -22.61
C GLU A 554 5.84 14.26 -21.68
N VAL A 555 5.11 13.21 -21.28
CA VAL A 555 5.58 12.22 -20.29
C VAL A 555 6.09 10.94 -20.94
N PHE A 556 5.69 10.66 -22.18
CA PHE A 556 6.09 9.45 -22.91
C PHE A 556 6.24 9.74 -24.40
N ARG A 557 7.28 9.18 -25.02
CA ARG A 557 7.47 9.17 -26.47
C ARG A 557 8.19 7.89 -26.91
N ASN A 558 7.63 7.19 -27.89
CA ASN A 558 8.29 6.12 -28.65
C ASN A 558 8.94 5.05 -27.76
N GLY A 559 8.18 4.52 -26.79
CA GLY A 559 8.66 3.51 -25.84
C GLY A 559 9.50 4.03 -24.69
N ARG A 560 9.67 5.35 -24.54
CA ARG A 560 10.50 5.95 -23.48
C ARG A 560 9.67 6.84 -22.57
N LEU A 561 9.85 6.66 -21.26
CA LEU A 561 9.38 7.59 -20.25
C LEU A 561 10.29 8.83 -20.26
N LEU A 562 9.70 10.01 -20.37
CA LEU A 562 10.42 11.29 -20.41
C LEU A 562 10.39 12.00 -19.05
N ILE A 563 9.33 11.79 -18.28
CA ILE A 563 9.16 12.35 -16.94
C ILE A 563 8.86 11.20 -15.98
N ASP A 564 9.69 11.07 -14.95
CA ASP A 564 9.51 10.11 -13.86
C ASP A 564 9.15 10.87 -12.58
N HIS A 565 7.87 10.83 -12.20
CA HIS A 565 7.33 11.46 -11.01
C HIS A 565 7.70 10.68 -9.75
N ASP A 566 8.33 11.36 -8.79
CA ASP A 566 8.54 10.84 -7.45
C ASP A 566 7.24 10.94 -6.62
N PHE A 567 6.98 9.93 -5.79
CA PHE A 567 5.77 9.87 -4.97
C PHE A 567 5.63 11.06 -4.02
N ALA A 568 6.74 11.61 -3.49
CA ALA A 568 6.70 12.77 -2.61
C ALA A 568 6.24 14.03 -3.34
N ASP A 569 6.63 14.21 -4.60
CA ASP A 569 6.20 15.36 -5.40
C ASP A 569 4.73 15.25 -5.83
N VAL A 570 4.24 14.04 -6.09
CA VAL A 570 2.81 13.77 -6.29
C VAL A 570 2.01 14.19 -5.05
N ARG A 571 2.46 13.81 -3.84
CA ARG A 571 1.81 14.19 -2.57
C ARG A 571 1.76 15.70 -2.37
N LYS A 572 2.88 16.39 -2.61
CA LYS A 572 2.93 17.86 -2.51
C LYS A 572 1.91 18.52 -3.44
N ARG A 573 1.80 18.06 -4.69
CA ARG A 573 0.79 18.58 -5.65
C ARG A 573 -0.64 18.30 -5.18
N ALA A 574 -0.90 17.11 -4.64
CA ALA A 574 -2.23 16.76 -4.13
C ALA A 574 -2.67 17.64 -2.93
N ASP A 575 -1.69 18.12 -2.16
CA ASP A 575 -1.86 19.08 -1.06
C ASP A 575 -2.05 20.53 -1.52
N GLY A 576 -2.01 20.79 -2.82
CA GLY A 576 -2.12 22.13 -3.40
C GLY A 576 -0.81 22.91 -3.43
N LEU A 577 0.34 22.24 -3.21
CA LEU A 577 1.65 22.87 -3.36
C LEU A 577 2.12 22.79 -4.81
N GLU A 578 2.64 23.90 -5.33
CA GLU A 578 3.16 23.94 -6.69
C GLU A 578 4.52 23.23 -6.80
N VAL A 579 4.58 22.21 -7.66
CA VAL A 579 5.82 21.52 -8.01
C VAL A 579 5.93 21.47 -9.53
N VAL A 580 6.81 22.29 -10.09
CA VAL A 580 7.09 22.35 -11.54
C VAL A 580 7.75 21.04 -11.98
N CYS A 581 7.31 20.46 -13.10
CA CYS A 581 8.00 19.34 -13.72
C CYS A 581 9.41 19.75 -14.13
N GLY A 582 10.43 19.31 -13.39
CA GLY A 582 11.82 19.46 -13.80
C GLY A 582 12.14 18.48 -14.92
N SER A 583 12.70 18.97 -16.03
CA SER A 583 13.38 18.15 -17.04
C SER A 583 14.68 17.59 -16.44
N GLY A 584 14.56 16.64 -15.51
CA GLY A 584 15.69 16.01 -14.85
C GLY A 584 16.25 14.89 -15.72
N ALA A 585 17.23 15.22 -16.57
CA ALA A 585 18.09 14.20 -17.17
C ALA A 585 18.66 13.31 -16.04
N ALA A 586 18.45 12.00 -16.18
CA ALA A 586 18.90 10.98 -15.25
C ALA A 586 20.39 11.17 -14.87
N THR A 587 20.65 11.73 -13.69
CA THR A 587 21.93 11.58 -13.01
C THR A 587 21.68 10.80 -11.74
N ARG A 588 21.80 9.47 -11.87
CA ARG A 588 22.03 8.58 -10.73
C ARG A 588 23.30 9.06 -10.02
N SER A 589 23.14 9.87 -8.98
CA SER A 589 24.18 10.12 -7.99
C SER A 589 24.45 8.79 -7.28
N LYS A 590 25.48 8.07 -7.72
CA LYS A 590 26.16 7.08 -6.87
C LYS A 590 26.60 7.83 -5.61
N ARG A 591 25.92 7.60 -4.49
CA ARG A 591 26.45 7.96 -3.17
C ARG A 591 27.74 7.18 -2.96
N GLY A 592 28.86 7.81 -3.30
CA GLY A 592 30.17 7.40 -2.85
C GLY A 592 30.23 7.57 -1.33
N ARG A 593 30.50 6.48 -0.62
CA ARG A 593 31.09 6.50 0.72
C ARG A 593 32.34 7.37 0.64
N ALA A 594 32.39 8.45 1.42
CA ALA A 594 33.65 9.06 1.81
C ALA A 594 33.95 8.61 3.25
N PRO A 595 35.13 8.04 3.52
CA PRO A 595 35.62 7.85 4.88
C PRO A 595 36.27 9.15 5.38
N GLY A 596 36.00 9.50 6.63
CA GLY A 596 36.53 10.67 7.32
C GLY A 596 35.92 10.77 8.69
#